data_AF-A0A561PB49-F1
#
_entry.id   AF-A0A561PB49-F1
#
_cell.length_a   1.000
_cell.length_b   1.000
_cell.length_c   1.000
_cell.angle_alpha   90.00
_cell.angle_beta   90.00
_cell.angle_gamma   90.00
#
_symmetry.space_group_name_H-M   'P 1'
#
loop_
_entity.id
_entity.type
_entity.pdbx_description
1 polymer ?
#
loop_
_entity_poly.entity_id
_entity_poly.type
_entity_poly.pdbx_seq_one_letter_code
_entity_poly.pdbx_strand_id
1 'polypeptide(L)' 'MEGKYYFKNSSLKEIAAVIKRLFDTNVVFNTPGTENVIITGVLVKKDGLMEFMDNLSKTTDVRYQLTDGVLHIL' A
#
# COMPACT_ATOMS: atom_id res chain seq x y z
N MET A 1 18.00 -1.50 -11.67
CA MET A 1 17.07 -0.47 -11.11
C MET A 1 16.71 -0.91 -9.70
N GLU A 2 16.85 -0.04 -8.69
CA GLU A 2 16.87 -0.41 -7.25
C GLU A 2 15.55 -0.92 -6.63
N GLY A 3 14.48 -1.12 -7.42
CA GLY A 3 13.21 -1.63 -6.91
C GLY A 3 12.51 -0.71 -5.91
N LYS A 4 12.84 0.59 -5.92
CA LYS A 4 12.23 1.61 -5.05
C LYS A 4 11.24 2.46 -5.84
N TYR A 5 10.11 2.77 -5.23
CA TYR A 5 9.14 3.74 -5.72
C TYR A 5 8.93 4.81 -4.67
N TYR A 6 9.34 6.04 -4.97
CA TYR A 6 9.15 7.19 -4.10
C TYR A 6 7.85 7.89 -4.47
N PHE A 7 7.08 8.28 -3.46
CA PHE A 7 5.82 8.97 -3.64
C PHE A 7 5.66 10.07 -2.61
N LYS A 8 5.00 11.15 -3.00
CA LYS A 8 4.81 12.33 -2.17
C LYS A 8 3.42 12.88 -2.41
N ASN A 9 2.70 13.11 -1.32
CA ASN A 9 1.34 13.62 -1.34
C ASN A 9 0.43 12.80 -2.27
N SER A 10 0.58 11.47 -2.24
CA SER A 10 -0.14 10.55 -3.11
C SER A 10 -1.25 9.86 -2.33
N SER A 11 -2.38 9.65 -2.98
CA SER A 11 -3.49 8.88 -2.41
C SER A 11 -3.13 7.40 -2.28
N LEU A 12 -3.70 6.71 -1.28
CA LEU A 12 -3.54 5.27 -1.14
C LEU A 12 -4.07 4.51 -2.37
N LYS A 13 -5.05 5.07 -3.08
CA LYS A 13 -5.54 4.56 -4.38
C LYS A 13 -4.45 4.53 -5.45
N GLU A 14 -3.64 5.58 -5.57
CA GLU A 14 -2.51 5.62 -6.50
C GLU A 14 -1.45 4.59 -6.10
N ILE A 15 -1.18 4.48 -4.80
CA ILE A 15 -0.21 3.50 -4.28
C ILE A 15 -0.70 2.06 -4.47
N ALA A 16 -2.01 1.79 -4.41
CA ALA A 16 -2.59 0.48 -4.71
C ALA A 16 -2.28 0.00 -6.14
N ALA A 17 -2.31 0.91 -7.14
CA ALA A 17 -1.93 0.57 -8.51
C ALA A 17 -0.44 0.19 -8.62
N VAL A 18 0.40 0.85 -7.83
CA VAL A 18 1.84 0.57 -7.74
C VAL A 18 2.10 -0.78 -7.06
N ILE A 19 1.38 -1.08 -5.97
CA ILE A 19 1.42 -2.39 -5.28
C ILE A 19 1.09 -3.52 -6.25
N LYS A 20 -0.01 -3.39 -7.00
CA LYS A 20 -0.40 -4.37 -8.01
C LYS A 20 0.71 -4.62 -9.04
N ARG A 21 1.32 -3.57 -9.56
CA ARG A 21 2.39 -3.68 -10.56
C ARG A 21 3.68 -4.30 -9.99
N LEU A 22 4.04 -4.00 -8.76
CA LEU A 22 5.34 -4.41 -8.19
C LEU A 22 5.31 -5.80 -7.56
N PHE A 23 4.17 -6.19 -6.98
CA PHE A 23 4.00 -7.41 -6.19
C PHE A 23 2.94 -8.38 -6.75
N ASP A 24 2.30 -8.05 -7.88
CA ASP A 24 1.22 -8.86 -8.46
C ASP A 24 0.08 -9.16 -7.48
N THR A 25 -0.21 -8.19 -6.59
CA THR A 25 -1.20 -8.30 -5.52
C THR A 25 -2.35 -7.35 -5.80
N ASN A 26 -3.58 -7.86 -5.87
CA ASN A 26 -4.77 -7.01 -5.99
C ASN A 26 -5.04 -6.32 -4.65
N VAL A 27 -5.49 -5.07 -4.70
CA VAL A 27 -5.85 -4.27 -3.53
C VAL A 27 -7.34 -3.96 -3.58
N VAL A 28 -8.04 -4.21 -2.49
CA VAL A 28 -9.47 -3.94 -2.32
C VAL A 28 -9.64 -2.99 -1.14
N PHE A 29 -10.41 -1.92 -1.36
CA PHE A 29 -10.78 -0.98 -0.31
C PHE A 29 -12.15 -1.39 0.25
N ASN A 30 -12.16 -1.95 1.46
CA ASN A 30 -13.38 -2.39 2.13
C ASN A 30 -14.05 -1.24 2.90
N THR A 31 -13.27 -0.22 3.30
CA THR A 31 -13.78 0.94 4.04
C THR A 31 -13.75 2.19 3.15
N PRO A 32 -14.91 2.81 2.85
CA PRO A 32 -14.98 4.01 2.03
C PRO A 32 -14.13 5.16 2.59
N GLY A 33 -13.41 5.86 1.72
CA GLY A 33 -12.57 7.00 2.08
C GLY A 33 -11.11 6.63 2.36
N THR A 34 -10.81 5.37 2.69
CA THR A 34 -9.42 4.91 2.92
C THR A 34 -8.56 5.04 1.66
N GLU A 35 -9.17 4.95 0.48
CA GLU A 35 -8.51 5.15 -0.81
C GLU A 35 -7.98 6.58 -1.00
N ASN A 36 -8.53 7.56 -0.28
CA ASN A 36 -8.17 8.97 -0.38
C ASN A 36 -7.12 9.40 0.67
N VAL A 37 -6.68 8.49 1.54
CA VAL A 37 -5.63 8.77 2.54
C VAL A 37 -4.37 9.20 1.81
N ILE A 38 -3.85 10.37 2.16
CA ILE A 38 -2.67 10.96 1.54
C ILE A 38 -1.42 10.53 2.29
N ILE A 39 -0.48 9.95 1.55
CA ILE A 39 0.77 9.43 2.10
C ILE A 39 1.99 9.93 1.33
N THR A 40 3.10 10.00 2.03
CA THR A 40 4.42 10.31 1.49
C THR A 40 5.40 9.27 2.03
N GLY A 41 6.23 8.73 1.16
CA GLY A 41 7.16 7.68 1.57
C GLY A 41 7.85 7.00 0.40
N VAL A 42 8.34 5.80 0.69
CA VAL A 42 9.00 4.93 -0.28
C VAL A 42 8.47 3.52 -0.14
N LEU A 43 8.25 2.87 -1.28
CA LEU A 43 7.92 1.46 -1.37
C LEU A 43 9.10 0.74 -2.00
N VAL A 44 9.69 -0.18 -1.25
CA VAL A 44 10.90 -0.90 -1.65
C VAL A 44 10.55 -2.36 -1.87
N LYS A 45 10.69 -2.84 -3.11
CA LYS A 45 10.32 -4.21 -3.49
C LYS A 45 11.06 -5.27 -2.67
N LYS A 46 12.32 -5.01 -2.30
CA LYS A 46 13.14 -5.97 -1.53
C LYS A 46 12.62 -6.16 -0.10
N ASP A 47 12.07 -5.11 0.50
CA ASP A 47 11.59 -5.09 1.89
C ASP A 47 10.22 -5.82 1.96
N GLY A 48 9.51 -5.83 0.83
CA GLY A 48 8.28 -6.60 0.66
C GLY A 48 7.03 -5.80 0.97
N LEU A 49 5.88 -6.30 0.51
CA LEU A 49 4.60 -5.62 0.66
C LEU A 49 4.17 -5.52 2.14
N MET A 50 4.39 -6.59 2.92
CA MET A 50 3.96 -6.63 4.32
C MET A 50 4.70 -5.62 5.19
N GLU A 51 6.02 -5.46 5.02
CA GLU A 51 6.78 -4.46 5.76
C GLU A 51 6.30 -3.03 5.45
N PHE A 52 5.98 -2.75 4.18
CA PHE A 52 5.37 -1.48 3.79
C PHE A 52 4.03 -1.26 4.48
N MET A 53 3.14 -2.26 4.48
CA MET A 53 1.81 -2.15 5.07
C MET A 53 1.85 -2.05 6.60
N ASP A 54 2.77 -2.76 7.26
CA ASP A 54 3.01 -2.62 8.70
C ASP A 54 3.44 -1.21 9.07
N ASN A 55 4.38 -0.63 8.32
CA ASN A 55 4.84 0.74 8.55
C ASN A 55 3.73 1.76 8.28
N LEU A 56 2.92 1.54 7.23
CA LEU A 56 1.75 2.37 6.94
C LEU A 56 0.73 2.34 8.10
N SER A 57 0.43 1.15 8.63
CA SER A 57 -0.53 0.98 9.74
C SER A 57 -0.06 1.58 11.07
N LYS A 58 1.25 1.78 11.25
CA LYS A 58 1.84 2.42 12.43
C LYS A 58 1.84 3.95 12.36
N THR A 59 1.75 4.50 11.15
CA THR A 59 1.89 5.94 10.87
C THR A 59 0.60 6.59 10.41
N THR A 60 -0.43 5.80 10.15
CA THR A 60 -1.76 6.21 9.71
C THR A 60 -2.80 5.34 10.41
N ASP A 61 -4.08 5.72 10.30
CA ASP A 61 -5.19 4.90 10.82
C ASP A 61 -5.60 3.74 9.87
N VAL A 62 -4.82 3.51 8.80
CA VAL A 62 -5.10 2.46 7.81
C VAL A 62 -4.86 1.09 8.44
N ARG A 63 -5.91 0.26 8.45
CA ARG A 63 -5.80 -1.17 8.78
C ARG A 63 -5.78 -1.99 7.52
N TYR A 64 -5.20 -3.18 7.59
CA TYR A 64 -5.10 -4.05 6.44
C TYR A 64 -5.10 -5.53 6.82
N GLN A 65 -5.41 -6.37 5.84
CA GLN A 65 -5.33 -7.82 5.94
C GLN A 65 -4.96 -8.41 4.57
N LEU A 66 -4.06 -9.39 4.55
CA LEU A 66 -3.74 -10.16 3.34
C LEU A 66 -4.47 -11.52 3.41
N THR A 67 -5.39 -11.77 2.49
CA THR A 67 -6.16 -13.03 2.43
C THR A 67 -6.20 -13.51 0.99
N ASP A 68 -5.86 -14.79 0.74
CA ASP A 68 -5.88 -15.41 -0.60
C ASP A 68 -5.13 -14.60 -1.68
N GLY A 69 -4.03 -13.94 -1.30
CA GLY A 69 -3.23 -13.11 -2.21
C GLY A 69 -3.89 -11.75 -2.57
N VAL A 70 -4.95 -11.36 -1.87
CA VAL A 70 -5.61 -10.06 -2.00
C VAL A 70 -5.36 -9.23 -0.75
N LEU A 71 -4.88 -8.00 -0.94
CA LEU A 71 -4.68 -7.02 0.11
C LEU A 71 -5.99 -6.26 0.34
N HIS A 72 -6.61 -6.50 1.49
CA HIS A 72 -7.79 -5.77 1.95
C HIS A 72 -7.38 -4.59 2.81
N ILE A 73 -7.88 -3.41 2.48
CA ILE A 73 -7.74 -2.19 3.28
C ILE A 73 -9.03 -1.98 4.05
N LEU A 74 -8.93 -1.93 5.38
CA LEU A 74 -10.03 -1.99 6.36
C LEU A 74 -10.20 -0.68 7.12
#